data_AF-K1RDN8-F1
#
_entry.id   AF-K1RDN8-F1
#
_cell.length_a   1.000
_cell.length_b   1.000
_cell.length_c   1.000
_cell.angle_alpha   90.00
_cell.angle_beta   90.00
_cell.angle_gamma   90.00
#
_symmetry.space_group_name_H-M   'P 1'
#
loop_
_entity.id
_entity.type
_entity.pdbx_description
1 polymer ?
#
loop_
_entity_poly.entity_id
_entity_poly.type
_entity_poly.pdbx_seq_one_letter_code
_entity_poly.pdbx_strand_id
1 'polypeptide(L)'
;MERNFLLTIIVGCVIASFSNAVRNVGKIPLNSAAFANLYENPNAQSPSEKYDLLLSTFSGNPFTSGTVNLYRGIGQQIKNLGSVRKEVLANRMSWPNEVAGVPESVFGKRMVAIPDGFLVPFKDDGYIYLVDISGSTPQGPYKLTDHTEGKWFYHRVVWKDMDGDGDLDILTCRAREPVFSIFSTKDTELLWLENPDTHQYRSPWKQHVITHGPDVYFRNLKVNTTDGVYDVIVTTEFFAKKLSVHWTTDSMNRWNDLSKVHSRTVDTTAGALFDVEINDVNGDGREDLLVVSNGMNGSVLVYEIPSDFRTDNFPRHTIATNFVPRSTGQGKGAPGSAFCIRSRSSDRSSRPMILVSGDDDGRAYFLEPNSNSTKDWSYTKNVFHDAGSGTVGQIAYADVDGDDFVDIFVPNFNLNDISIYTFAPSEQIPFGY
;
A
#
# COMPACT_ATOMS: atom_id res chain seq x y z
N MET A 1 -6.36 -7.99 -76.28
CA MET A 1 -6.53 -6.81 -75.43
C MET A 1 -6.55 -7.34 -74.00
N GLU A 2 -5.40 -7.26 -73.35
CA GLU A 2 -5.05 -7.99 -72.13
C GLU A 2 -5.84 -7.50 -70.93
N ARG A 3 -6.25 -8.43 -70.07
CA ARG A 3 -6.97 -8.16 -68.82
C ARG A 3 -6.04 -8.56 -67.67
N ASN A 4 -5.36 -7.58 -67.10
CA ASN A 4 -4.51 -7.74 -65.92
C ASN A 4 -5.35 -8.17 -64.72
N PHE A 5 -5.00 -9.30 -64.10
CA PHE A 5 -5.41 -9.65 -62.74
C PHE A 5 -4.31 -9.17 -61.79
N LEU A 6 -4.61 -8.16 -60.97
CA LEU A 6 -3.78 -7.84 -59.80
C LEU A 6 -4.07 -8.89 -58.72
N LEU A 7 -3.02 -9.61 -58.32
CA LEU A 7 -3.02 -10.49 -57.16
C LEU A 7 -2.59 -9.66 -55.94
N THR A 8 -3.55 -9.27 -55.09
CA THR A 8 -3.25 -8.61 -53.82
C THR A 8 -2.79 -9.66 -52.80
N ILE A 9 -1.50 -9.67 -52.48
CA ILE A 9 -0.96 -10.45 -51.36
C ILE A 9 -1.30 -9.70 -50.07
N ILE A 10 -2.27 -10.21 -49.31
CA ILE A 10 -2.50 -9.78 -47.94
C ILE A 10 -1.46 -10.49 -47.07
N VAL A 11 -0.41 -9.78 -46.69
CA VAL A 11 0.49 -10.21 -45.62
C VAL A 11 -0.26 -10.01 -44.31
N GLY A 12 -0.83 -11.09 -43.78
CA GLY A 12 -1.37 -11.10 -42.43
C GLY A 12 -0.23 -10.97 -41.43
N CYS A 13 -0.11 -9.80 -40.79
CA CYS A 13 0.68 -9.67 -39.57
C CYS A 13 0.01 -10.53 -38.50
N VAL A 14 0.57 -11.71 -38.24
CA VAL A 14 0.31 -12.44 -37.00
C VAL A 14 0.96 -11.63 -35.89
N ILE A 15 0.16 -10.86 -35.15
CA ILE A 15 0.58 -10.32 -33.86
C ILE A 15 0.67 -11.54 -32.94
N ALA A 16 1.89 -12.05 -32.74
CA ALA A 16 2.14 -12.99 -31.66
C ALA A 16 1.89 -12.24 -30.35
N SER A 17 0.80 -12.56 -29.65
CA SER A 17 0.63 -12.18 -28.26
C SER A 17 1.68 -12.94 -27.45
N PHE A 18 2.82 -12.29 -27.20
CA PHE A 18 3.77 -12.75 -26.20
C PHE A 18 3.08 -12.64 -24.83
N SER A 19 2.80 -13.78 -24.20
CA SER A 19 2.48 -13.78 -22.76
C SER A 19 3.72 -13.31 -21.99
N ASN A 20 3.55 -12.54 -20.93
CA ASN A 20 4.65 -12.24 -20.01
C ASN A 20 4.57 -13.21 -18.83
N ALA A 21 5.72 -13.73 -18.39
CA ALA A 21 5.80 -14.61 -17.23
C ALA A 21 6.55 -13.93 -16.09
N VAL A 22 6.22 -14.30 -14.85
CA VAL A 22 6.98 -13.88 -13.68
C VAL A 22 8.15 -14.84 -13.44
N ARG A 23 9.36 -14.30 -13.24
CA ARG A 23 10.58 -15.07 -12.97
C ARG A 23 11.12 -14.71 -11.60
N ASN A 24 11.52 -15.71 -10.82
CA ASN A 24 12.28 -15.48 -9.59
C ASN A 24 13.69 -14.97 -9.94
N VAL A 25 14.06 -13.83 -9.37
CA VAL A 25 15.41 -13.22 -9.51
C VAL A 25 16.33 -13.73 -8.40
N GLY A 26 15.80 -13.88 -7.19
CA GLY A 26 16.52 -14.38 -6.04
C GLY A 26 15.94 -13.84 -4.74
N LYS A 27 16.80 -13.67 -3.73
CA LYS A 27 16.39 -13.17 -2.42
C LYS A 27 17.44 -12.35 -1.69
N ILE A 28 16.99 -11.44 -0.83
CA ILE A 28 17.83 -10.65 0.08
C ILE A 28 17.52 -11.08 1.53
N PRO A 29 18.51 -11.47 2.35
CA PRO A 29 18.27 -11.76 3.77
C PRO A 29 17.82 -10.53 4.56
N LEU A 30 16.71 -10.66 5.28
CA LEU A 30 16.22 -9.66 6.23
C LEU A 30 15.31 -10.33 7.27
N ASN A 31 15.75 -10.35 8.53
CA ASN A 31 14.97 -10.95 9.60
C ASN A 31 13.60 -10.29 9.77
N SER A 32 12.54 -11.09 9.79
CA SER A 32 11.18 -10.62 10.03
C SER A 32 10.76 -9.47 9.11
N ALA A 33 11.11 -9.58 7.82
CA ALA A 33 10.69 -8.63 6.79
C ALA A 33 9.16 -8.53 6.73
N ALA A 34 8.64 -7.30 6.81
CA ALA A 34 7.21 -7.06 6.93
C ALA A 34 6.67 -6.11 5.85
N PHE A 35 6.74 -4.79 6.03
CA PHE A 35 6.22 -3.86 5.03
C PHE A 35 7.32 -3.41 4.08
N ALA A 36 7.15 -3.66 2.77
CA ALA A 36 7.99 -3.12 1.72
C ALA A 36 7.35 -1.89 1.07
N ASN A 37 8.17 -0.91 0.72
CA ASN A 37 7.77 0.23 -0.09
C ASN A 37 8.93 0.69 -0.98
N LEU A 38 8.65 1.32 -2.11
CA LEU A 38 9.65 1.92 -3.00
C LEU A 38 9.58 3.44 -2.89
N TYR A 39 10.73 4.06 -2.62
CA TYR A 39 10.83 5.51 -2.54
C TYR A 39 11.62 6.04 -3.74
N GLU A 40 10.97 6.89 -4.54
CA GLU A 40 11.64 7.53 -5.67
C GLU A 40 12.77 8.45 -5.20
N ASN A 41 13.90 8.36 -5.91
CA ASN A 41 15.04 9.23 -5.80
C ASN A 41 14.97 10.26 -6.93
N PRO A 42 14.54 11.50 -6.67
CA PRO A 42 14.43 12.52 -7.73
C PRO A 42 15.78 12.95 -8.29
N ASN A 43 16.88 12.61 -7.61
CA ASN A 43 18.25 12.90 -8.05
C ASN A 43 18.89 11.74 -8.84
N ALA A 44 18.13 10.70 -9.17
CA ALA A 44 18.60 9.55 -9.95
C ALA A 44 19.16 9.98 -11.31
N GLN A 45 20.35 9.49 -11.66
CA GLN A 45 21.02 9.78 -12.94
C GLN A 45 20.73 8.70 -14.00
N SER A 46 20.07 7.61 -13.61
CA SER A 46 19.64 6.55 -14.51
C SER A 46 18.35 5.90 -14.01
N PRO A 47 17.56 5.24 -14.88
CA PRO A 47 16.34 4.54 -14.46
C PRO A 47 16.57 3.54 -13.31
N SER A 48 17.71 2.85 -13.29
CA SER A 48 18.03 1.86 -12.26
C SER A 48 18.39 2.46 -10.90
N GLU A 49 18.62 3.78 -10.83
CA GLU A 49 18.80 4.53 -9.58
C GLU A 49 17.49 5.12 -9.04
N LYS A 50 16.40 5.00 -9.81
CA LYS A 50 15.15 5.72 -9.53
C LYS A 50 14.53 5.31 -8.19
N TYR A 51 14.66 4.07 -7.77
CA TYR A 51 14.01 3.59 -6.55
C TYR A 51 14.99 3.13 -5.49
N ASP A 52 14.75 3.58 -4.27
CA ASP A 52 15.26 2.96 -3.07
C ASP A 52 14.19 2.02 -2.49
N LEU A 53 14.59 0.87 -1.95
CA LEU A 53 13.69 -0.06 -1.27
C LEU A 53 13.70 0.22 0.24
N LEU A 54 12.53 0.54 0.79
CA LEU A 54 12.27 0.71 2.22
C LEU A 54 11.61 -0.54 2.78
N LEU A 55 12.11 -1.02 3.92
CA LEU A 55 11.61 -2.24 4.56
C LEU A 55 11.54 -2.09 6.08
N SER A 56 10.36 -2.31 6.65
CA SER A 56 10.21 -2.45 8.09
C SER A 56 10.33 -3.92 8.53
N THR A 57 10.80 -4.10 9.76
CA THR A 57 10.82 -5.39 10.45
C THR A 57 10.27 -5.21 11.86
N PHE A 58 9.55 -6.22 12.36
CA PHE A 58 9.04 -6.24 13.73
C PHE A 58 9.04 -7.67 14.27
N SER A 59 8.65 -7.84 15.53
CA SER A 59 8.55 -9.15 16.16
C SER A 59 7.34 -9.23 17.08
N GLY A 60 6.65 -10.37 17.06
CA GLY A 60 5.64 -10.72 18.06
C GLY A 60 6.22 -10.92 19.47
N ASN A 61 7.54 -11.06 19.62
CA ASN A 61 8.19 -11.10 20.92
C ASN A 61 8.18 -9.68 21.54
N PRO A 62 7.54 -9.47 22.71
CA PRO A 62 7.43 -8.16 23.35
C PRO A 62 8.78 -7.45 23.59
N PHE A 63 9.86 -8.22 23.78
CA PHE A 63 11.19 -7.70 24.12
C PHE A 63 12.12 -7.54 22.91
N THR A 64 11.66 -7.88 21.70
CA THR A 64 12.44 -7.71 20.48
C THR A 64 11.95 -6.49 19.72
N SER A 65 12.83 -5.52 19.51
CA SER A 65 12.49 -4.31 18.75
C SER A 65 12.57 -4.52 17.24
N GLY A 66 11.79 -3.72 16.52
CA GLY A 66 11.83 -3.62 15.07
C GLY A 66 12.94 -2.72 14.52
N THR A 67 13.12 -2.77 13.21
CA THR A 67 14.03 -1.90 12.46
C THR A 67 13.37 -1.38 11.19
N VAL A 68 13.85 -0.25 10.69
CA VAL A 68 13.56 0.23 9.34
C VAL A 68 14.86 0.23 8.56
N ASN A 69 14.81 -0.35 7.36
CA ASN A 69 15.97 -0.62 6.52
C ASN A 69 15.78 0.05 5.15
N LEU A 70 16.88 0.53 4.58
CA LEU A 70 16.97 1.18 3.29
C LEU A 70 17.97 0.44 2.42
N TYR A 71 17.61 0.21 1.17
CA TYR A 71 18.50 -0.29 0.13
C TYR A 71 18.50 0.71 -1.02
N ARG A 72 19.59 1.45 -1.17
CA ARG A 72 19.68 2.53 -2.15
C ARG A 72 19.82 2.00 -3.57
N GLY A 73 19.12 2.63 -4.52
CA GLY A 73 19.22 2.33 -5.95
C GLY A 73 19.05 0.85 -6.24
N ILE A 74 17.96 0.24 -5.75
CA ILE A 74 17.80 -1.22 -5.74
C ILE A 74 17.84 -1.82 -7.16
N GLY A 75 17.39 -1.07 -8.16
CA GLY A 75 17.46 -1.47 -9.57
C GLY A 75 18.87 -1.70 -10.08
N GLN A 76 19.87 -0.95 -9.59
CA GLN A 76 21.27 -1.18 -9.96
C GLN A 76 21.80 -2.55 -9.49
N GLN A 77 21.17 -3.12 -8.46
CA GLN A 77 21.65 -4.30 -7.75
C GLN A 77 20.79 -5.54 -8.02
N ILE A 78 19.62 -5.39 -8.66
CA ILE A 78 18.65 -6.48 -8.83
C ILE A 78 19.22 -7.66 -9.63
N LYS A 79 20.13 -7.40 -10.59
CA LYS A 79 20.83 -8.42 -11.38
C LYS A 79 22.01 -9.07 -10.65
N ASN A 80 22.45 -8.53 -9.51
CA ASN A 80 23.52 -9.06 -8.68
C ASN A 80 23.24 -8.81 -7.19
N LEU A 81 22.35 -9.60 -6.60
CA LEU A 81 21.87 -9.40 -5.23
C LEU A 81 22.98 -9.52 -4.16
N GLY A 82 24.14 -10.14 -4.45
CA GLY A 82 25.29 -10.14 -3.55
C GLY A 82 25.95 -8.77 -3.36
N SER A 83 25.70 -7.83 -4.27
CA SER A 83 26.15 -6.45 -4.16
C SER A 83 25.25 -5.57 -3.29
N VAL A 84 24.08 -6.07 -2.90
CA VAL A 84 23.11 -5.31 -2.13
C VAL A 84 23.67 -4.91 -0.77
N ARG A 85 23.43 -3.65 -0.38
CA ARG A 85 23.86 -3.09 0.90
C ARG A 85 22.65 -2.54 1.65
N LYS A 86 22.47 -3.03 2.87
CA LYS A 86 21.43 -2.62 3.79
C LYS A 86 21.92 -1.48 4.66
N GLU A 87 21.21 -0.36 4.66
CA GLU A 87 21.34 0.72 5.64
C GLU A 87 20.22 0.59 6.68
N VAL A 88 20.55 0.72 7.97
CA VAL A 88 19.53 0.74 9.04
C VAL A 88 19.16 2.20 9.31
N LEU A 89 17.96 2.60 8.93
CA LEU A 89 17.45 3.97 9.12
C LEU A 89 17.04 4.24 10.56
N ALA A 90 16.37 3.26 11.16
CA ALA A 90 15.91 3.33 12.54
C ALA A 90 15.99 1.95 13.18
N ASN A 91 16.30 1.93 14.47
CA ASN A 91 16.36 0.73 15.28
C ASN A 91 15.60 0.97 16.59
N ARG A 92 15.41 -0.09 17.38
CA ARG A 92 14.67 -0.01 18.65
C ARG A 92 13.23 0.49 18.49
N MET A 93 12.65 0.28 17.30
CA MET A 93 11.26 0.61 17.01
C MET A 93 10.34 -0.37 17.74
N SER A 94 9.16 0.08 18.16
CA SER A 94 8.20 -0.80 18.84
C SER A 94 7.66 -1.84 17.86
N TRP A 95 7.09 -1.37 16.77
CA TRP A 95 6.51 -2.13 15.67
C TRP A 95 6.34 -1.19 14.45
N PRO A 96 7.39 -0.99 13.64
CA PRO A 96 7.32 -0.07 12.51
C PRO A 96 6.40 -0.68 11.45
N ASN A 97 5.33 0.05 11.10
CA ASN A 97 4.31 -0.38 10.15
C ASN A 97 4.68 0.04 8.72
N GLU A 98 3.77 0.65 7.97
CA GLU A 98 4.00 1.05 6.59
C GLU A 98 4.92 2.25 6.50
N VAL A 99 6.18 1.99 6.16
CA VAL A 99 7.19 3.03 5.93
C VAL A 99 7.02 3.64 4.55
N ALA A 100 7.17 4.96 4.45
CA ALA A 100 7.00 5.68 3.19
C ALA A 100 7.97 6.87 3.09
N GLY A 101 8.32 7.22 1.86
CA GLY A 101 9.04 8.46 1.59
C GLY A 101 8.18 9.69 1.85
N VAL A 102 8.83 10.79 2.24
CA VAL A 102 8.21 12.11 2.35
C VAL A 102 8.41 12.86 1.04
N PRO A 103 7.38 13.52 0.49
CA PRO A 103 7.55 14.40 -0.67
C PRO A 103 8.60 15.47 -0.37
N GLU A 104 9.55 15.69 -1.29
CA GLU A 104 10.61 16.69 -1.07
C GLU A 104 10.05 18.11 -0.92
N SER A 105 8.82 18.38 -1.40
CA SER A 105 8.13 19.66 -1.23
C SER A 105 7.84 20.02 0.23
N VAL A 106 7.83 19.04 1.16
CA VAL A 106 7.56 19.30 2.59
C VAL A 106 8.75 19.94 3.29
N PHE A 107 9.96 19.44 3.04
CA PHE A 107 11.18 19.83 3.80
C PHE A 107 12.36 20.26 2.93
N GLY A 108 12.23 20.20 1.60
CA GLY A 108 13.36 20.37 0.66
C GLY A 108 14.43 19.29 0.82
N LYS A 109 14.06 18.10 1.31
CA LYS A 109 14.96 17.02 1.73
C LYS A 109 14.36 15.65 1.46
N ARG A 110 15.22 14.64 1.30
CA ARG A 110 14.79 13.24 1.27
C ARG A 110 14.58 12.75 2.69
N MET A 111 13.33 12.48 3.05
CA MET A 111 12.96 11.98 4.37
C MET A 111 12.09 10.73 4.27
N VAL A 112 12.07 9.95 5.35
CA VAL A 112 11.22 8.76 5.49
C VAL A 112 10.32 8.94 6.71
N ALA A 113 9.02 8.72 6.53
CA ALA A 113 8.03 8.63 7.60
C ALA A 113 7.89 7.17 8.07
N ILE A 114 7.86 6.99 9.39
CA ILE A 114 7.78 5.68 10.04
C ILE A 114 6.65 5.72 11.07
N PRO A 115 5.43 5.30 10.71
CA PRO A 115 4.39 4.95 11.67
C PRO A 115 4.85 3.75 12.50
N ASP A 116 4.62 3.80 13.82
CA ASP A 116 5.10 2.80 14.77
C ASP A 116 4.01 2.40 15.78
N GLY A 117 4.24 1.27 16.44
CA GLY A 117 3.40 0.73 17.51
C GLY A 117 2.41 -0.31 17.00
N PHE A 118 1.91 -1.14 17.92
CA PHE A 118 0.92 -2.18 17.63
C PHE A 118 0.22 -2.70 18.89
N LEU A 119 -0.81 -3.53 18.71
CA LEU A 119 -1.62 -4.13 19.77
C LEU A 119 -0.96 -5.30 20.52
N VAL A 120 0.36 -5.27 20.65
CA VAL A 120 1.14 -6.28 21.38
C VAL A 120 1.59 -5.69 22.72
N PRO A 121 1.53 -6.45 23.83
CA PRO A 121 2.10 -6.04 25.12
C PRO A 121 3.43 -5.30 24.98
N PHE A 122 3.54 -4.12 25.59
CA PHE A 122 4.75 -3.27 25.57
C PHE A 122 5.14 -2.68 24.20
N LYS A 123 4.25 -2.76 23.21
CA LYS A 123 4.43 -2.18 21.87
C LYS A 123 3.32 -1.20 21.49
N ASP A 124 2.44 -0.89 22.42
CA ASP A 124 1.26 -0.01 22.28
C ASP A 124 1.60 1.49 22.32
N ASP A 125 2.89 1.81 22.42
CA ASP A 125 3.44 3.16 22.62
C ASP A 125 4.17 3.65 21.36
N GLY A 126 3.41 3.80 20.28
CA GLY A 126 3.87 4.16 18.96
C GLY A 126 3.88 5.67 18.70
N TYR A 127 4.61 6.04 17.66
CA TYR A 127 4.67 7.41 17.15
C TYR A 127 4.73 7.42 15.63
N ILE A 128 4.53 8.58 15.05
CA ILE A 128 5.02 8.86 13.70
C ILE A 128 6.40 9.47 13.83
N TYR A 129 7.40 8.80 13.23
CA TYR A 129 8.77 9.28 13.20
C TYR A 129 9.19 9.78 11.83
N LEU A 130 10.14 10.70 11.80
CA LEU A 130 10.85 11.15 10.60
C LEU A 130 12.33 10.85 10.66
N VAL A 131 12.90 10.41 9.54
CA VAL A 131 14.35 10.20 9.37
C VAL A 131 14.81 10.96 8.12
N ASP A 132 15.81 11.84 8.26
CA ASP A 132 16.48 12.50 7.14
C ASP A 132 17.50 11.54 6.52
N ILE A 133 17.31 11.21 5.24
CA ILE A 133 18.17 10.29 4.49
C ILE A 133 18.95 10.98 3.36
N SER A 134 18.98 12.32 3.37
CA SER A 134 19.63 13.14 2.34
C SER A 134 21.15 12.95 2.30
N GLY A 135 21.76 12.63 3.45
CA GLY A 135 23.19 12.35 3.58
C GLY A 135 23.53 10.86 3.53
N SER A 136 24.82 10.57 3.59
CA SER A 136 25.36 9.19 3.69
C SER A 136 25.07 8.53 5.05
N THR A 137 24.61 9.29 6.03
CA THR A 137 24.25 8.79 7.36
C THR A 137 22.88 9.33 7.73
N PRO A 138 21.89 8.45 7.99
CA PRO A 138 20.56 8.87 8.40
C PRO A 138 20.59 9.71 9.68
N GLN A 139 19.76 10.74 9.75
CA GLN A 139 19.56 11.55 10.97
C GLN A 139 18.13 11.40 11.49
N GLY A 140 18.00 11.13 12.80
CA GLY A 140 16.73 10.83 13.44
C GLY A 140 16.81 9.51 14.22
N PRO A 141 15.67 8.85 14.52
CA PRO A 141 14.31 9.27 14.20
C PRO A 141 13.82 10.44 15.07
N TYR A 142 13.10 11.40 14.48
CA TYR A 142 12.45 12.51 15.17
C TYR A 142 10.96 12.21 15.37
N LYS A 143 10.42 12.45 16.55
CA LYS A 143 9.01 12.17 16.87
C LYS A 143 8.12 13.35 16.45
N LEU A 144 7.10 13.08 15.63
CA LEU A 144 6.10 14.07 15.22
C LEU A 144 4.80 14.02 16.00
N THR A 145 4.56 12.97 16.76
CA THR A 145 3.41 12.87 17.68
C THR A 145 3.88 12.90 19.13
N ASP A 146 2.94 13.15 20.04
CA ASP A 146 3.20 13.11 21.49
C ASP A 146 2.21 12.20 22.24
N HIS A 147 2.34 12.19 23.57
CA HIS A 147 1.50 11.39 24.48
C HIS A 147 0.49 12.20 25.27
N THR A 148 0.24 13.45 24.89
CA THR A 148 -0.67 14.32 25.66
C THR A 148 -2.04 13.67 25.85
N GLU A 149 -2.44 12.84 24.89
CA GLU A 149 -3.73 12.14 24.87
C GLU A 149 -3.61 10.62 25.09
N GLY A 150 -2.44 10.10 25.48
CA GLY A 150 -2.22 8.69 25.81
C GLY A 150 -1.30 7.94 24.82
N LYS A 151 -1.29 6.60 24.95
CA LYS A 151 -0.52 5.71 24.09
C LYS A 151 -1.34 5.31 22.88
N TRP A 152 -0.73 5.39 21.71
CA TRP A 152 -1.36 5.16 20.42
C TRP A 152 -0.42 4.36 19.52
N PHE A 153 -0.98 3.66 18.54
CA PHE A 153 -0.21 3.15 17.40
C PHE A 153 -0.72 3.74 16.09
N TYR A 154 0.17 3.79 15.11
CA TYR A 154 -0.06 4.38 13.79
C TYR A 154 0.36 3.39 12.72
N HIS A 155 -0.46 3.22 11.69
CA HIS A 155 -0.16 2.25 10.63
C HIS A 155 0.35 2.90 9.33
N ARG A 156 -0.17 4.07 8.97
CA ARG A 156 0.08 4.75 7.68
C ARG A 156 0.12 6.27 7.82
N VAL A 157 0.89 6.92 6.94
CA VAL A 157 0.91 8.36 6.71
C VAL A 157 0.58 8.66 5.25
N VAL A 158 -0.25 9.68 5.01
CA VAL A 158 -0.48 10.28 3.69
C VAL A 158 -0.20 11.77 3.79
N TRP A 159 0.55 12.31 2.83
CA TRP A 159 0.90 13.72 2.78
C TRP A 159 -0.11 14.50 1.95
N LYS A 160 -0.70 15.54 2.53
CA LYS A 160 -1.79 16.29 1.92
C LYS A 160 -1.96 17.65 2.59
N ASP A 161 -2.17 18.69 1.79
CA ASP A 161 -2.66 19.99 2.29
C ASP A 161 -4.09 19.82 2.83
N MET A 162 -4.25 19.92 4.15
CA MET A 162 -5.52 19.70 4.85
C MET A 162 -6.26 21.00 5.14
N ASP A 163 -5.57 22.11 5.33
CA ASP A 163 -6.17 23.39 5.72
C ASP A 163 -6.09 24.51 4.67
N GLY A 164 -5.48 24.22 3.52
CA GLY A 164 -5.41 25.07 2.34
C GLY A 164 -4.35 26.17 2.44
N ASP A 165 -3.35 26.04 3.32
CA ASP A 165 -2.27 27.01 3.47
C ASP A 165 -1.13 26.84 2.43
N GLY A 166 -1.16 25.73 1.68
CA GLY A 166 -0.25 25.43 0.59
C GLY A 166 0.95 24.57 0.97
N ASP A 167 1.10 24.17 2.24
CA ASP A 167 2.04 23.14 2.63
C ASP A 167 1.35 21.76 2.74
N LEU A 168 2.13 20.69 2.92
CA LEU A 168 1.54 19.35 3.11
C LEU A 168 1.59 18.96 4.57
N ASP A 169 0.42 18.58 5.08
CA ASP A 169 0.22 17.97 6.38
C ASP A 169 0.32 16.45 6.33
N ILE A 170 0.25 15.82 7.50
CA ILE A 170 0.12 14.37 7.63
C ILE A 170 -1.34 14.03 7.93
N LEU A 171 -2.01 13.32 7.03
CA LEU A 171 -3.23 12.57 7.33
C LEU A 171 -2.85 11.17 7.83
N THR A 172 -3.48 10.72 8.92
CA THR A 172 -3.23 9.40 9.51
C THR A 172 -4.46 8.87 10.27
N CYS A 173 -4.41 7.60 10.64
CA CYS A 173 -5.27 7.02 11.67
C CYS A 173 -4.41 6.63 12.87
N ARG A 174 -5.01 6.68 14.05
CA ARG A 174 -4.42 6.12 15.27
C ARG A 174 -5.42 5.26 16.01
N ALA A 175 -4.91 4.25 16.69
CA ALA A 175 -5.73 3.36 17.49
C ALA A 175 -5.02 2.98 18.79
N ARG A 176 -5.81 2.62 19.79
CA ARG A 176 -5.33 2.10 21.07
C ARG A 176 -6.30 1.04 21.57
N GLU A 177 -5.74 -0.06 22.05
CA GLU A 177 -6.50 -1.09 22.75
C GLU A 177 -5.80 -1.38 24.08
N PRO A 178 -6.50 -1.27 25.22
CA PRO A 178 -5.90 -1.56 26.51
C PRO A 178 -5.54 -3.04 26.60
N VAL A 179 -4.26 -3.37 26.54
CA VAL A 179 -3.82 -4.76 26.72
C VAL A 179 -3.82 -5.17 28.21
N PHE A 180 -3.66 -4.21 29.13
CA PHE A 180 -3.62 -4.45 30.58
C PHE A 180 -4.42 -3.46 31.44
N SER A 181 -4.98 -2.40 30.85
CA SER A 181 -5.64 -1.34 31.62
C SER A 181 -7.15 -1.54 31.63
N ILE A 182 -7.72 -1.80 32.81
CA ILE A 182 -9.17 -1.76 33.07
C ILE A 182 -9.75 -0.34 33.04
N PHE A 183 -8.91 0.69 32.89
CA PHE A 183 -9.29 2.11 32.91
C PHE A 183 -9.12 2.81 31.56
N SER A 184 -8.62 2.12 30.53
CA SER A 184 -8.56 2.67 29.17
C SER A 184 -9.67 2.04 28.34
N THR A 185 -10.24 2.80 27.42
CA THR A 185 -11.19 2.30 26.43
C THR A 185 -10.47 2.09 25.12
N LYS A 186 -10.91 1.08 24.35
CA LYS A 186 -10.55 0.98 22.93
C LYS A 186 -10.99 2.27 22.25
N ASP A 187 -10.11 2.85 21.45
CA ASP A 187 -10.37 4.13 20.81
C ASP A 187 -9.58 4.21 19.50
N THR A 188 -10.17 4.88 18.52
CA THR A 188 -9.71 4.91 17.14
C THR A 188 -10.11 6.23 16.51
N GLU A 189 -9.20 6.84 15.76
CA GLU A 189 -9.41 8.18 15.20
C GLU A 189 -8.75 8.34 13.83
N LEU A 190 -9.46 9.06 12.95
CA LEU A 190 -8.89 9.72 11.79
C LEU A 190 -8.48 11.14 12.21
N LEU A 191 -7.24 11.53 11.94
CA LEU A 191 -6.70 12.84 12.30
C LEU A 191 -5.68 13.33 11.28
N TRP A 192 -5.40 14.62 11.34
CA TRP A 192 -4.25 15.19 10.65
C TRP A 192 -3.32 15.94 11.58
N LEU A 193 -2.04 16.03 11.21
CA LEU A 193 -1.01 16.75 11.94
C LEU A 193 -0.60 17.96 11.10
N GLU A 194 -0.82 19.14 11.64
CA GLU A 194 -0.53 20.44 11.01
C GLU A 194 0.97 20.67 10.91
N ASN A 195 1.45 20.82 9.68
CA ASN A 195 2.81 21.26 9.42
C ASN A 195 2.93 22.72 9.88
N PRO A 196 3.84 23.05 10.81
CA PRO A 196 3.95 24.42 11.27
C PRO A 196 4.58 25.30 10.18
N ASP A 197 4.25 26.59 10.13
CA ASP A 197 4.87 27.61 9.24
C ASP A 197 6.42 27.57 9.18
N THR A 198 7.06 27.04 10.22
CA THR A 198 8.52 26.90 10.33
C THR A 198 9.09 25.63 9.69
N HIS A 199 8.22 24.72 9.24
CA HIS A 199 8.48 23.35 8.80
C HIS A 199 9.41 22.57 9.74
N GLN A 200 9.35 22.87 11.03
CA GLN A 200 10.17 22.18 12.03
C GLN A 200 9.66 20.75 12.19
N TYR A 201 10.57 19.78 12.27
CA TYR A 201 10.24 18.36 12.41
C TYR A 201 10.91 17.70 13.61
N ARG A 202 11.39 18.51 14.56
CA ARG A 202 12.12 18.06 15.77
C ARG A 202 11.26 18.14 17.02
N SER A 203 10.03 18.58 16.90
CA SER A 203 9.02 18.65 17.95
C SER A 203 7.67 18.22 17.37
N PRO A 204 6.77 17.70 18.22
CA PRO A 204 5.45 17.25 17.79
C PRO A 204 4.67 18.31 17.02
N TRP A 205 3.92 17.87 16.02
CA TRP A 205 3.01 18.70 15.25
C TRP A 205 1.65 18.78 15.92
N LYS A 206 0.90 19.85 15.63
CA LYS A 206 -0.43 20.05 16.22
C LYS A 206 -1.41 19.05 15.60
N GLN A 207 -2.12 18.32 16.45
CA GLN A 207 -3.02 17.25 16.05
C GLN A 207 -4.47 17.76 15.94
N HIS A 208 -5.17 17.36 14.89
CA HIS A 208 -6.57 17.71 14.63
C HIS A 208 -7.38 16.45 14.33
N VAL A 209 -8.17 16.01 15.31
CA VAL A 209 -9.07 14.86 15.14
C VAL A 209 -10.20 15.24 14.18
N ILE A 210 -10.33 14.48 13.09
CA ILE A 210 -11.41 14.64 12.10
C ILE A 210 -12.66 13.91 12.60
N THR A 211 -12.51 12.66 13.04
CA THR A 211 -13.59 11.84 13.56
C THR A 211 -13.07 10.60 14.31
N HIS A 212 -13.93 10.00 15.13
CA HIS A 212 -13.66 8.71 15.79
C HIS A 212 -14.16 7.54 14.93
N GLY A 213 -13.45 6.42 14.95
CA GLY A 213 -13.80 5.19 14.23
C GLY A 213 -12.67 4.61 13.38
N PRO A 214 -12.15 5.33 12.37
CA PRO A 214 -11.05 4.84 11.52
C PRO A 214 -9.79 4.47 12.31
N ASP A 215 -9.12 3.38 11.93
CA ASP A 215 -8.12 2.73 12.78
C ASP A 215 -6.81 2.35 12.09
N VAL A 216 -6.84 1.76 10.89
CA VAL A 216 -5.64 1.20 10.25
C VAL A 216 -5.30 1.84 8.90
N TYR A 217 -6.21 1.81 7.93
CA TYR A 217 -5.92 2.21 6.55
C TYR A 217 -6.98 3.14 5.98
N PHE A 218 -6.53 3.90 5.01
CA PHE A 218 -7.33 4.86 4.28
C PHE A 218 -6.62 5.27 2.99
N ARG A 219 -7.37 5.89 2.08
CA ARG A 219 -6.86 6.61 0.92
C ARG A 219 -7.66 7.88 0.72
N ASN A 220 -7.05 8.90 0.11
CA ASN A 220 -7.73 10.11 -0.31
C ASN A 220 -7.88 10.14 -1.84
N LEU A 221 -8.99 10.70 -2.32
CA LEU A 221 -9.24 10.95 -3.73
C LEU A 221 -10.11 12.17 -3.96
N LYS A 222 -10.11 12.67 -5.19
CA LYS A 222 -11.04 13.70 -5.65
C LYS A 222 -12.19 13.03 -6.39
N VAL A 223 -13.42 13.22 -5.92
CA VAL A 223 -14.62 12.67 -6.57
C VAL A 223 -15.38 13.79 -7.27
N ASN A 224 -15.59 13.64 -8.58
CA ASN A 224 -16.43 14.54 -9.36
C ASN A 224 -17.90 14.15 -9.19
N THR A 225 -18.70 15.04 -8.63
CA THR A 225 -20.16 14.94 -8.57
C THR A 225 -20.80 15.96 -9.50
N THR A 226 -22.13 15.94 -9.62
CA THR A 226 -22.86 16.90 -10.46
C THR A 226 -22.80 18.34 -9.94
N ASP A 227 -22.51 18.52 -8.65
CA ASP A 227 -22.48 19.80 -7.95
C ASP A 227 -21.08 20.27 -7.55
N GLY A 228 -20.03 19.50 -7.84
CA GLY A 228 -18.65 19.94 -7.61
C GLY A 228 -17.63 18.81 -7.55
N VAL A 229 -16.41 19.18 -7.16
CA VAL A 229 -15.34 18.22 -6.89
C VAL A 229 -15.11 18.16 -5.39
N TYR A 230 -15.30 16.99 -4.82
CA TYR A 230 -15.15 16.75 -3.39
C TYR A 230 -13.82 16.07 -3.10
N ASP A 231 -13.19 16.53 -2.03
CA ASP A 231 -12.11 15.79 -1.40
C ASP A 231 -12.68 14.73 -0.46
N VAL A 232 -12.37 13.47 -0.76
CA VAL A 232 -12.94 12.32 -0.06
C VAL A 232 -11.82 11.49 0.54
N ILE A 233 -11.99 11.09 1.80
CA ILE A 233 -11.16 10.10 2.47
C ILE A 233 -11.99 8.83 2.60
N VAL A 234 -11.50 7.73 2.02
CA VAL A 234 -12.06 6.39 2.15
C VAL A 234 -11.29 5.67 3.24
N THR A 235 -11.99 5.12 4.22
CA THR A 235 -11.40 4.46 5.40
C THR A 235 -11.86 3.02 5.49
N THR A 236 -10.92 2.11 5.69
CA THR A 236 -11.20 0.74 6.10
C THR A 236 -11.05 0.64 7.61
N GLU A 237 -12.15 0.35 8.29
CA GLU A 237 -12.19 0.24 9.75
C GLU A 237 -12.11 -1.24 10.15
N PHE A 238 -10.90 -1.72 10.44
CA PHE A 238 -10.63 -3.14 10.70
C PHE A 238 -11.37 -3.63 11.94
N PHE A 239 -11.37 -2.83 13.01
CA PHE A 239 -12.01 -3.22 14.27
C PHE A 239 -13.53 -3.06 14.22
N ALA A 240 -14.02 -2.00 13.57
CA ALA A 240 -15.45 -1.74 13.42
C ALA A 240 -16.10 -2.56 12.29
N LYS A 241 -15.28 -3.21 11.44
CA LYS A 241 -15.72 -4.07 10.32
C LYS A 241 -16.59 -3.31 9.31
N LYS A 242 -16.14 -2.13 8.90
CA LYS A 242 -16.88 -1.30 7.95
C LYS A 242 -15.98 -0.52 7.00
N LEU A 243 -16.52 -0.26 5.82
CA LEU A 243 -16.01 0.71 4.85
C LEU A 243 -16.77 2.01 5.05
N SER A 244 -16.06 3.12 5.09
CA SER A 244 -16.64 4.45 5.29
C SER A 244 -15.99 5.47 4.37
N VAL A 245 -16.73 6.54 4.12
CA VAL A 245 -16.24 7.72 3.39
C VAL A 245 -16.47 8.96 4.22
N HIS A 246 -15.51 9.87 4.17
CA HIS A 246 -15.50 11.15 4.85
C HIS A 246 -15.23 12.24 3.82
N TRP A 247 -15.89 13.39 3.92
CA TRP A 247 -15.68 14.51 3.00
C TRP A 247 -15.97 15.84 3.70
N THR A 248 -15.47 16.92 3.13
CA THR A 248 -15.77 18.28 3.59
C THR A 248 -16.68 19.00 2.59
N THR A 249 -17.55 19.87 3.09
CA THR A 249 -18.34 20.82 2.28
C THR A 249 -17.75 22.22 2.26
N ASP A 250 -16.53 22.40 2.79
CA ASP A 250 -15.80 23.66 2.62
C ASP A 250 -15.53 23.90 1.12
N SER A 251 -15.78 25.13 0.66
CA SER A 251 -15.66 25.49 -0.75
C SER A 251 -14.24 25.37 -1.31
N MET A 252 -13.23 25.33 -0.45
CA MET A 252 -11.82 25.10 -0.82
C MET A 252 -11.34 23.70 -0.44
N ASN A 253 -12.26 22.79 -0.08
CA ASN A 253 -11.95 21.43 0.37
C ASN A 253 -11.00 21.37 1.60
N ARG A 254 -11.12 22.34 2.52
CA ARG A 254 -10.36 22.37 3.77
C ARG A 254 -11.04 21.53 4.87
N TRP A 255 -10.22 20.96 5.74
CA TRP A 255 -10.59 20.03 6.80
C TRP A 255 -10.50 20.62 8.22
N ASN A 256 -10.09 21.89 8.34
CA ASN A 256 -9.95 22.59 9.63
C ASN A 256 -11.27 23.09 10.24
N ASP A 257 -12.39 23.02 9.50
CA ASP A 257 -13.74 23.32 10.01
C ASP A 257 -14.57 22.03 10.10
N LEU A 258 -14.52 21.37 11.25
CA LEU A 258 -15.21 20.09 11.49
C LEU A 258 -16.73 20.17 11.32
N SER A 259 -17.34 21.37 11.40
CA SER A 259 -18.79 21.52 11.17
C SER A 259 -19.20 21.26 9.72
N LYS A 260 -18.23 21.32 8.80
CA LYS A 260 -18.40 21.02 7.37
C LYS A 260 -17.97 19.61 6.99
N VAL A 261 -17.40 18.86 7.93
CA VAL A 261 -16.99 17.48 7.71
C VAL A 261 -18.20 16.56 7.89
N HIS A 262 -18.39 15.70 6.90
CA HIS A 262 -19.45 14.71 6.88
C HIS A 262 -18.86 13.32 6.70
N SER A 263 -19.66 12.30 7.02
CA SER A 263 -19.23 10.91 6.93
C SER A 263 -20.42 10.02 6.67
N ARG A 264 -20.19 8.88 6.01
CA ARG A 264 -21.16 7.79 5.98
C ARG A 264 -20.51 6.44 5.89
N THR A 265 -21.24 5.44 6.36
CA THR A 265 -20.89 4.03 6.17
C THR A 265 -21.31 3.57 4.77
N VAL A 266 -20.39 2.94 4.06
CA VAL A 266 -20.60 2.33 2.74
C VAL A 266 -21.01 0.87 2.89
N ASP A 267 -20.32 0.09 3.73
CA ASP A 267 -20.58 -1.34 3.90
C ASP A 267 -20.20 -1.79 5.31
N THR A 268 -21.03 -2.61 5.95
CA THR A 268 -20.78 -3.25 7.27
C THR A 268 -20.78 -4.78 7.19
N THR A 269 -20.96 -5.33 6.00
CA THR A 269 -21.16 -6.77 5.76
C THR A 269 -19.91 -7.46 5.24
N ALA A 270 -18.87 -6.70 4.93
CA ALA A 270 -17.65 -7.17 4.28
C ALA A 270 -16.56 -7.68 5.24
N GLY A 271 -16.84 -7.76 6.55
CA GLY A 271 -15.86 -8.27 7.51
C GLY A 271 -14.83 -7.22 7.96
N ALA A 272 -13.69 -7.66 8.45
CA ALA A 272 -12.64 -6.77 8.95
C ALA A 272 -11.80 -6.25 7.76
N LEU A 273 -12.04 -5.00 7.38
CA LEU A 273 -11.39 -4.38 6.23
C LEU A 273 -10.03 -3.83 6.65
N PHE A 274 -8.96 -4.24 5.96
CA PHE A 274 -7.60 -3.90 6.35
C PHE A 274 -6.90 -2.96 5.38
N ASP A 275 -7.13 -3.09 4.07
CA ASP A 275 -6.45 -2.28 3.05
C ASP A 275 -7.46 -1.80 1.99
N VAL A 276 -7.16 -0.65 1.40
CA VAL A 276 -7.90 -0.06 0.28
C VAL A 276 -6.94 0.64 -0.67
N GLU A 277 -7.09 0.36 -1.96
CA GLU A 277 -6.45 1.08 -3.06
C GLU A 277 -7.50 1.70 -3.98
N ILE A 278 -7.10 2.76 -4.67
CA ILE A 278 -7.92 3.44 -5.68
C ILE A 278 -7.34 3.13 -7.06
N ASN A 279 -8.12 2.49 -7.92
CA ASN A 279 -7.70 2.17 -9.27
C ASN A 279 -8.90 1.92 -10.18
N ASP A 280 -8.75 2.12 -11.48
CA ASP A 280 -9.70 1.61 -12.48
C ASP A 280 -9.48 0.10 -12.66
N VAL A 281 -10.21 -0.70 -11.88
CA VAL A 281 -9.98 -2.16 -11.77
C VAL A 281 -10.62 -2.90 -12.95
N ASN A 282 -11.75 -2.41 -13.46
CA ASN A 282 -12.44 -3.01 -14.60
C ASN A 282 -12.02 -2.43 -15.97
N GLY A 283 -11.27 -1.33 -16.00
CA GLY A 283 -10.84 -0.66 -17.22
C GLY A 283 -11.93 0.21 -17.87
N ASP A 284 -12.91 0.69 -17.09
CA ASP A 284 -14.02 1.51 -17.61
C ASP A 284 -13.71 3.02 -17.66
N GLY A 285 -12.52 3.42 -17.20
CA GLY A 285 -12.06 4.80 -17.14
C GLY A 285 -12.48 5.53 -15.86
N ARG A 286 -13.14 4.88 -14.91
CA ARG A 286 -13.48 5.42 -13.59
C ARG A 286 -12.71 4.70 -12.50
N GLU A 287 -12.42 5.42 -11.43
CA GLU A 287 -11.77 4.84 -10.27
C GLU A 287 -12.75 3.96 -9.47
N ASP A 288 -12.26 2.81 -9.03
CA ASP A 288 -12.90 1.88 -8.09
C ASP A 288 -12.11 1.82 -6.78
N LEU A 289 -12.74 1.27 -5.74
CA LEU A 289 -12.08 0.93 -4.47
C LEU A 289 -11.75 -0.56 -4.47
N LEU A 290 -10.46 -0.91 -4.54
CA LEU A 290 -9.96 -2.27 -4.35
C LEU A 290 -9.72 -2.49 -2.86
N VAL A 291 -10.50 -3.37 -2.22
CA VAL A 291 -10.55 -3.51 -0.76
C VAL A 291 -10.17 -4.93 -0.33
N VAL A 292 -9.36 -5.03 0.72
CA VAL A 292 -9.03 -6.31 1.38
C VAL A 292 -9.87 -6.47 2.65
N SER A 293 -10.63 -7.57 2.72
CA SER A 293 -11.18 -8.07 3.98
C SER A 293 -10.26 -9.16 4.53
N ASN A 294 -9.56 -8.85 5.60
CA ASN A 294 -8.64 -9.75 6.29
C ASN A 294 -9.39 -10.59 7.35
N GLY A 295 -9.13 -11.89 7.40
CA GLY A 295 -9.66 -12.76 8.45
C GLY A 295 -9.34 -14.23 8.23
N MET A 296 -10.10 -15.11 8.90
CA MET A 296 -9.90 -16.57 8.79
C MET A 296 -10.39 -17.15 7.46
N ASN A 297 -11.20 -16.40 6.73
CA ASN A 297 -11.59 -16.66 5.35
C ASN A 297 -11.78 -15.32 4.66
N GLY A 298 -10.68 -14.68 4.30
CA GLY A 298 -10.72 -13.34 3.73
C GLY A 298 -11.05 -13.31 2.25
N SER A 299 -11.15 -12.08 1.76
CA SER A 299 -11.57 -11.80 0.39
C SER A 299 -10.92 -10.52 -0.14
N VAL A 300 -10.75 -10.48 -1.46
CA VAL A 300 -10.49 -9.26 -2.22
C VAL A 300 -11.81 -8.83 -2.85
N LEU A 301 -12.19 -7.58 -2.62
CA LEU A 301 -13.46 -6.98 -3.01
C LEU A 301 -13.18 -5.73 -3.87
N VAL A 302 -14.10 -5.39 -4.75
CA VAL A 302 -14.09 -4.11 -5.47
C VAL A 302 -15.42 -3.40 -5.25
N TYR A 303 -15.36 -2.10 -4.99
CA TYR A 303 -16.53 -1.23 -4.92
C TYR A 303 -16.45 -0.19 -6.03
N GLU A 304 -17.43 -0.17 -6.92
CA GLU A 304 -17.57 0.90 -7.90
C GLU A 304 -17.95 2.20 -7.19
N ILE A 305 -17.27 3.30 -7.51
CA ILE A 305 -17.59 4.61 -6.95
C ILE A 305 -18.80 5.19 -7.72
N PRO A 306 -19.93 5.45 -7.06
CA PRO A 306 -21.11 5.97 -7.75
C PRO A 306 -20.94 7.45 -8.09
N SER A 307 -21.79 7.95 -8.99
CA SER A 307 -21.78 9.36 -9.40
C SER A 307 -22.02 10.33 -8.24
N ASP A 308 -22.87 9.95 -7.26
CA ASP A 308 -22.97 10.66 -6.00
C ASP A 308 -22.63 9.74 -4.81
N PHE A 309 -21.37 9.79 -4.40
CA PHE A 309 -20.83 9.02 -3.28
C PHE A 309 -21.46 9.36 -1.92
N ARG A 310 -22.31 10.38 -1.81
CA ARG A 310 -22.97 10.80 -0.56
C ARG A 310 -24.30 10.08 -0.35
N THR A 311 -24.98 9.73 -1.44
CA THR A 311 -26.33 9.13 -1.39
C THR A 311 -26.39 7.75 -2.00
N ASP A 312 -25.70 7.52 -3.11
CA ASP A 312 -25.92 6.34 -3.94
C ASP A 312 -25.21 5.11 -3.37
N ASN A 313 -25.63 3.91 -3.76
CA ASN A 313 -24.95 2.70 -3.32
C ASN A 313 -23.63 2.54 -4.07
N PHE A 314 -22.61 1.98 -3.42
CA PHE A 314 -21.40 1.50 -4.06
C PHE A 314 -21.62 0.03 -4.48
N PRO A 315 -21.80 -0.29 -5.78
CA PRO A 315 -21.88 -1.68 -6.23
C PRO A 315 -20.63 -2.44 -5.81
N ARG A 316 -20.82 -3.58 -5.12
CA ARG A 316 -19.73 -4.42 -4.63
C ARG A 316 -19.59 -5.69 -5.46
N HIS A 317 -18.35 -6.00 -5.84
CA HIS A 317 -17.95 -7.23 -6.52
C HIS A 317 -16.98 -8.03 -5.67
N THR A 318 -17.22 -9.33 -5.53
CA THR A 318 -16.28 -10.24 -4.88
C THR A 318 -15.33 -10.80 -5.92
N ILE A 319 -14.07 -10.39 -5.87
CA ILE A 319 -13.06 -10.78 -6.86
C ILE A 319 -12.47 -12.15 -6.54
N ALA A 320 -12.11 -12.36 -5.27
CA ALA A 320 -11.56 -13.62 -4.80
C ALA A 320 -11.87 -13.83 -3.32
N THR A 321 -12.04 -15.10 -2.94
CA THR A 321 -12.25 -15.53 -1.55
C THR A 321 -11.30 -16.69 -1.20
N ASN A 322 -11.47 -17.29 -0.04
CA ASN A 322 -10.68 -18.45 0.43
C ASN A 322 -9.19 -18.10 0.54
N PHE A 323 -8.90 -16.93 1.10
CA PHE A 323 -7.59 -16.64 1.70
C PHE A 323 -7.66 -17.09 3.15
N VAL A 324 -6.96 -18.17 3.48
CA VAL A 324 -7.08 -18.85 4.78
C VAL A 324 -5.70 -18.90 5.43
N PRO A 325 -5.52 -18.29 6.61
CA PRO A 325 -4.29 -18.42 7.37
C PRO A 325 -3.89 -19.88 7.60
N ARG A 326 -2.61 -20.22 7.46
CA ARG A 326 -2.11 -21.59 7.76
C ARG A 326 -2.10 -21.92 9.24
N SER A 327 -2.16 -20.89 10.08
CA SER A 327 -2.26 -21.01 11.53
C SER A 327 -3.46 -20.24 12.04
N THR A 328 -4.12 -20.77 13.06
CA THR A 328 -5.17 -20.08 13.80
C THR A 328 -4.58 -19.35 15.00
N GLY A 329 -5.27 -18.31 15.50
CA GLY A 329 -4.86 -17.59 16.70
C GLY A 329 -5.29 -16.13 16.69
N GLN A 330 -5.12 -15.46 17.82
CA GLN A 330 -5.36 -14.02 17.90
C GLN A 330 -4.39 -13.27 17.00
N GLY A 331 -4.91 -12.31 16.22
CA GLY A 331 -4.13 -11.53 15.27
C GLY A 331 -3.75 -12.28 14.00
N LYS A 332 -4.34 -13.45 13.73
CA LYS A 332 -4.15 -14.19 12.48
C LYS A 332 -5.22 -13.86 11.44
N GLY A 333 -4.78 -13.61 10.21
CA GLY A 333 -5.68 -13.25 9.12
C GLY A 333 -5.02 -13.20 7.74
N ALA A 334 -5.86 -13.31 6.72
CA ALA A 334 -5.47 -13.22 5.32
C ALA A 334 -6.64 -12.67 4.48
N PRO A 335 -6.42 -12.04 3.31
CA PRO A 335 -5.13 -11.56 2.80
C PRO A 335 -4.70 -10.23 3.46
N GLY A 336 -3.50 -9.75 3.15
CA GLY A 336 -2.89 -8.57 3.78
C GLY A 336 -3.07 -7.29 2.97
N SER A 337 -2.71 -7.30 1.68
CA SER A 337 -2.80 -6.11 0.81
C SER A 337 -3.11 -6.50 -0.62
N ALA A 338 -3.66 -5.57 -1.40
CA ALA A 338 -3.98 -5.82 -2.81
C ALA A 338 -3.70 -4.59 -3.68
N PHE A 339 -3.04 -4.79 -4.82
CA PHE A 339 -2.66 -3.71 -5.73
C PHE A 339 -2.98 -4.03 -7.18
N CYS A 340 -3.41 -3.04 -7.96
CA CYS A 340 -3.49 -3.19 -9.41
C CYS A 340 -2.08 -3.14 -10.03
N ILE A 341 -1.76 -4.14 -10.84
CA ILE A 341 -0.46 -4.30 -11.48
C ILE A 341 -0.62 -4.68 -12.96
N ARG A 342 0.35 -4.28 -13.77
CA ARG A 342 0.55 -4.76 -15.14
C ARG A 342 1.95 -5.33 -15.25
N SER A 343 2.15 -6.23 -16.21
CA SER A 343 3.47 -6.81 -16.44
C SER A 343 4.50 -5.78 -16.92
N ARG A 344 4.03 -4.73 -17.60
CA ARG A 344 4.86 -3.64 -18.09
C ARG A 344 4.49 -2.30 -17.47
N SER A 345 5.51 -1.49 -17.16
CA SER A 345 5.34 -0.17 -16.54
C SER A 345 4.77 0.86 -17.53
N SER A 346 4.95 0.67 -18.83
CA SER A 346 4.38 1.49 -19.91
C SER A 346 2.96 1.10 -20.33
N ASP A 347 2.45 -0.07 -19.94
CA ASP A 347 1.13 -0.53 -20.36
C ASP A 347 0.02 0.28 -19.67
N ARG A 348 -0.84 0.88 -20.49
CA ARG A 348 -2.03 1.65 -20.05
C ARG A 348 -3.33 1.08 -20.61
N SER A 349 -3.23 0.06 -21.45
CA SER A 349 -4.35 -0.43 -22.27
C SER A 349 -4.93 -1.73 -21.75
N SER A 350 -4.11 -2.59 -21.14
CA SER A 350 -4.61 -3.80 -20.53
C SER A 350 -5.41 -3.49 -19.28
N ARG A 351 -6.41 -4.32 -19.03
CA ARG A 351 -7.03 -4.41 -17.71
C ARG A 351 -5.97 -4.88 -16.71
N PRO A 352 -5.82 -4.22 -15.55
CA PRO A 352 -4.80 -4.62 -14.59
C PRO A 352 -5.11 -6.00 -14.00
N MET A 353 -4.05 -6.73 -13.67
CA MET A 353 -4.14 -7.85 -12.72
C MET A 353 -4.17 -7.28 -11.31
N ILE A 354 -4.51 -8.11 -10.33
CA ILE A 354 -4.41 -7.74 -8.91
C ILE A 354 -3.31 -8.58 -8.25
N LEU A 355 -2.28 -7.91 -7.74
CA LEU A 355 -1.22 -8.48 -6.92
C LEU A 355 -1.70 -8.51 -5.47
N VAL A 356 -1.75 -9.70 -4.86
CA VAL A 356 -2.26 -9.88 -3.49
C VAL A 356 -1.17 -10.46 -2.60
N SER A 357 -0.93 -9.80 -1.47
CA SER A 357 -0.20 -10.39 -0.35
C SER A 357 -1.15 -11.27 0.46
N GLY A 358 -0.79 -12.54 0.67
CA GLY A 358 -1.61 -13.49 1.41
C GLY A 358 -1.52 -13.36 2.93
N ASP A 359 -0.66 -12.50 3.48
CA ASP A 359 -0.48 -12.37 4.93
C ASP A 359 -0.21 -13.75 5.59
N ASP A 360 -0.99 -14.16 6.60
CA ASP A 360 -0.80 -15.44 7.29
C ASP A 360 -1.19 -16.70 6.48
N ASP A 361 -1.73 -16.56 5.26
CA ASP A 361 -1.79 -17.67 4.31
C ASP A 361 -0.40 -18.02 3.75
N GLY A 362 0.58 -17.13 3.91
CA GLY A 362 1.98 -17.40 3.55
C GLY A 362 2.21 -17.55 2.05
N ARG A 363 1.34 -16.95 1.22
CA ARG A 363 1.43 -16.96 -0.25
C ARG A 363 1.33 -15.55 -0.81
N ALA A 364 1.73 -15.38 -2.06
CA ALA A 364 1.36 -14.22 -2.86
C ALA A 364 0.72 -14.68 -4.19
N TYR A 365 -0.21 -13.87 -4.67
CA TYR A 365 -1.07 -14.21 -5.78
C TYR A 365 -1.09 -13.14 -6.87
N PHE A 366 -1.31 -13.59 -8.10
CA PHE A 366 -1.94 -12.78 -9.12
C PHE A 366 -3.40 -13.20 -9.25
N LEU A 367 -4.31 -12.23 -9.22
CA LEU A 367 -5.67 -12.40 -9.73
C LEU A 367 -5.67 -11.85 -11.15
N GLU A 368 -5.80 -12.73 -12.14
CA GLU A 368 -5.77 -12.39 -13.56
C GLU A 368 -7.20 -12.23 -14.11
N PRO A 369 -7.53 -11.13 -14.79
CA PRO A 369 -8.88 -10.94 -15.32
C PRO A 369 -9.17 -11.99 -16.40
N ASN A 370 -10.32 -12.66 -16.32
CA ASN A 370 -10.70 -13.68 -17.30
C ASN A 370 -11.10 -13.08 -18.65
N SER A 371 -11.41 -11.78 -18.69
CA SER A 371 -11.68 -11.04 -19.91
C SER A 371 -11.39 -9.54 -19.78
N ASN A 372 -11.25 -8.88 -20.93
CA ASN A 372 -11.14 -7.42 -21.03
C ASN A 372 -12.50 -6.70 -21.01
N SER A 373 -13.61 -7.42 -20.77
CA SER A 373 -14.92 -6.78 -20.64
C SER A 373 -14.99 -6.03 -19.32
N THR A 374 -15.32 -4.73 -19.36
CA THR A 374 -15.49 -3.89 -18.16
C THR A 374 -16.66 -4.34 -17.27
N LYS A 375 -17.54 -5.21 -17.78
CA LYS A 375 -18.69 -5.77 -17.04
C LYS A 375 -18.40 -7.14 -16.42
N ASP A 376 -17.29 -7.76 -16.78
CA ASP A 376 -16.92 -9.07 -16.25
C ASP A 376 -16.01 -8.88 -15.04
N TRP A 377 -16.47 -9.26 -13.86
CA TRP A 377 -15.70 -9.14 -12.62
C TRP A 377 -15.01 -10.45 -12.22
N SER A 378 -14.93 -11.42 -13.12
CA SER A 378 -14.29 -12.70 -12.83
C SER A 378 -12.78 -12.67 -13.04
N TYR A 379 -12.06 -13.24 -12.08
CA TYR A 379 -10.61 -13.36 -12.08
C TYR A 379 -10.19 -14.80 -11.78
N THR A 380 -9.07 -15.23 -12.37
CA THR A 380 -8.38 -16.47 -12.04
C THR A 380 -7.34 -16.20 -10.96
N LYS A 381 -7.39 -16.94 -9.85
CA LYS A 381 -6.44 -16.81 -8.73
C LYS A 381 -5.25 -17.75 -8.91
N ASN A 382 -4.07 -17.19 -9.20
CA ASN A 382 -2.82 -17.91 -9.41
C ASN A 382 -1.82 -17.62 -8.28
N VAL A 383 -1.26 -18.68 -7.68
CA VAL A 383 -0.14 -18.55 -6.72
C VAL A 383 1.15 -18.43 -7.50
N PHE A 384 1.93 -17.36 -7.27
CA PHE A 384 3.28 -17.24 -7.84
C PHE A 384 4.40 -17.35 -6.78
N HIS A 385 4.04 -17.21 -5.50
CA HIS A 385 4.94 -17.36 -4.37
C HIS A 385 4.26 -18.12 -3.23
N ASP A 386 4.98 -19.06 -2.62
CA ASP A 386 4.55 -19.82 -1.44
C ASP A 386 5.74 -19.94 -0.47
N ALA A 387 5.63 -19.29 0.70
CA ALA A 387 6.68 -19.29 1.73
C ALA A 387 6.68 -20.59 2.57
N GLY A 388 5.77 -21.53 2.32
CA GLY A 388 5.62 -22.77 3.08
C GLY A 388 4.94 -22.59 4.44
N SER A 389 5.14 -21.45 5.11
CA SER A 389 4.53 -21.09 6.38
C SER A 389 4.70 -19.60 6.68
N GLY A 390 3.99 -19.09 7.69
CA GLY A 390 4.22 -17.76 8.20
C GLY A 390 3.53 -16.65 7.40
N THR A 391 4.00 -15.43 7.62
CA THR A 391 3.41 -14.21 7.05
C THR A 391 4.17 -13.77 5.79
N VAL A 392 3.45 -13.57 4.69
CA VAL A 392 3.92 -12.77 3.54
C VAL A 392 3.47 -11.32 3.78
N GLY A 393 4.41 -10.39 3.91
CA GLY A 393 4.12 -9.00 4.25
C GLY A 393 3.61 -8.16 3.08
N GLN A 394 3.49 -6.84 3.28
CA GLN A 394 3.08 -5.93 2.20
C GLN A 394 4.14 -5.91 1.09
N ILE A 395 3.68 -6.19 -0.12
CA ILE A 395 4.53 -6.29 -1.32
C ILE A 395 4.78 -4.89 -1.89
N ALA A 396 6.00 -4.65 -2.39
CA ALA A 396 6.32 -3.47 -3.20
C ALA A 396 6.62 -3.89 -4.64
N TYR A 397 6.32 -3.02 -5.60
CA TYR A 397 6.55 -3.28 -7.01
C TYR A 397 6.75 -1.99 -7.81
N ALA A 398 7.63 -2.05 -8.80
CA ALA A 398 7.82 -1.06 -9.85
C ALA A 398 8.78 -1.65 -10.90
N ASP A 399 8.87 -1.04 -12.06
CA ASP A 399 10.02 -1.25 -12.95
C ASP A 399 11.22 -0.52 -12.33
N VAL A 400 12.07 -1.25 -11.59
CA VAL A 400 13.14 -0.62 -10.81
C VAL A 400 14.43 -0.47 -11.59
N ASP A 401 14.63 -1.23 -12.66
CA ASP A 401 15.86 -1.20 -13.46
C ASP A 401 15.71 -0.52 -14.84
N GLY A 402 14.49 -0.13 -15.21
CA GLY A 402 14.17 0.62 -16.41
C GLY A 402 14.03 -0.24 -17.67
N ASP A 403 13.80 -1.54 -17.53
CA ASP A 403 13.62 -2.46 -18.67
C ASP A 403 12.16 -2.60 -19.14
N ASP A 404 11.26 -1.77 -18.59
CA ASP A 404 9.82 -1.74 -18.80
C ASP A 404 9.07 -2.92 -18.17
N PHE A 405 9.74 -3.91 -17.58
CA PHE A 405 9.08 -4.96 -16.80
C PHE A 405 8.98 -4.59 -15.33
N VAL A 406 7.86 -4.96 -14.72
CA VAL A 406 7.67 -4.71 -13.29
C VAL A 406 8.43 -5.74 -12.46
N ASP A 407 9.22 -5.25 -11.52
CA ASP A 407 9.86 -6.01 -10.45
C ASP A 407 8.97 -6.03 -9.20
N ILE A 408 9.05 -7.12 -8.43
CA ILE A 408 8.19 -7.39 -7.27
C ILE A 408 9.06 -7.85 -6.09
N PHE A 409 8.86 -7.22 -4.94
CA PHE A 409 9.58 -7.48 -3.69
C PHE A 409 8.59 -8.05 -2.66
N VAL A 410 8.75 -9.33 -2.33
CA VAL A 410 7.85 -10.10 -1.45
C VAL A 410 8.53 -10.34 -0.10
N PRO A 411 8.12 -9.64 0.98
CA PRO A 411 8.68 -9.85 2.32
C PRO A 411 8.20 -11.17 2.92
N ASN A 412 9.12 -12.01 3.37
CA ASN A 412 8.83 -13.28 4.04
C ASN A 412 9.21 -13.20 5.51
N PHE A 413 8.22 -12.94 6.36
CA PHE A 413 8.44 -12.67 7.78
C PHE A 413 9.16 -13.84 8.49
N ASN A 414 8.70 -15.07 8.27
CA ASN A 414 9.24 -16.25 8.95
C ASN A 414 10.46 -16.86 8.24
N LEU A 415 10.61 -16.64 6.93
CA LEU A 415 11.80 -17.09 6.19
C LEU A 415 12.99 -16.16 6.34
N ASN A 416 12.79 -14.96 6.92
CA ASN A 416 13.83 -13.96 7.14
C ASN A 416 14.50 -13.50 5.84
N ASP A 417 13.72 -13.34 4.78
CA ASP A 417 14.18 -12.83 3.50
C ASP A 417 13.12 -11.98 2.77
N ILE A 418 13.55 -11.33 1.70
CA ILE A 418 12.69 -10.74 0.67
C ILE A 418 12.93 -11.53 -0.59
N SER A 419 11.89 -12.16 -1.14
CA SER A 419 11.95 -12.79 -2.46
C SER A 419 11.71 -11.76 -3.55
N ILE A 420 12.50 -11.80 -4.61
CA ILE A 420 12.46 -10.83 -5.71
C ILE A 420 12.04 -11.55 -6.98
N TYR A 421 11.11 -10.95 -7.70
CA TYR A 421 10.61 -11.42 -8.98
C TYR A 421 10.64 -10.29 -10.01
N THR A 422 10.70 -10.64 -11.29
CA THR A 422 10.54 -9.73 -12.42
C THR A 422 9.60 -10.33 -13.43
N PHE A 423 8.79 -9.53 -14.10
CA PHE A 423 8.20 -9.96 -15.36
C PHE A 423 9.27 -10.08 -16.45
N ALA A 424 9.02 -10.93 -17.45
CA ALA A 424 9.85 -11.10 -18.62
C ALA A 424 9.01 -11.65 -19.79
N PRO A 425 9.47 -11.55 -21.07
CA PRO A 425 8.83 -12.23 -22.19
C PRO A 425 8.78 -13.75 -21.96
N SER A 426 7.71 -14.43 -22.38
CA SER A 426 7.56 -15.89 -22.19
C SER A 426 8.45 -16.77 -23.08
N GLU A 427 9.43 -16.22 -23.80
CA GLU A 427 10.35 -17.04 -24.59
C GLU A 427 11.32 -17.80 -23.66
N GLN A 428 11.18 -19.14 -23.64
CA GLN A 428 11.95 -20.16 -22.91
C GLN A 428 11.45 -20.59 -21.52
N ILE A 429 10.24 -21.14 -21.43
CA ILE A 429 9.96 -22.19 -20.45
C ILE A 429 9.62 -23.48 -21.21
N PRO A 430 10.53 -24.46 -21.32
CA PRO A 430 10.07 -25.83 -21.52
C PRO A 430 9.26 -26.22 -20.28
N PHE A 431 8.03 -26.66 -20.50
CA PHE A 431 7.24 -27.37 -19.49
C PHE A 431 8.08 -28.51 -18.88
N GLY A 432 8.16 -28.58 -17.54
CA GLY A 432 8.85 -29.62 -16.75
C GLY A 432 10.23 -29.15 -16.26
N TYR A 433 10.51 -29.12 -14.96
CA TYR A 433 10.32 -30.14 -13.93
C TYR A 433 10.09 -29.55 -12.54
#